data_AF-R5B2G8-F1
#
_entry.id   AF-R5B2G8-F1
#
_cell.length_a   1.000
_cell.length_b   1.000
_cell.length_c   1.000
_cell.angle_alpha   90.00
_cell.angle_beta   90.00
_cell.angle_gamma   90.00
#
_symmetry.space_group_name_H-M   'P 1'
#
loop_
_entity.id
_entity.type
_entity.pdbx_description
1 polymer ?
#
loop_
_entity_poly.entity_id
_entity_poly.type
_entity_poly.pdbx_seq_one_letter_code
_entity_poly.pdbx_strand_id
1 'polypeptide(L)'
;MATKKTAAEQGLQQKMKVLAKLFDAGCKTEKDLKALTLPTILKIPDVTVPDMTVITELQEQVAKNRLFSYLGGGTDEPSDTTE
;
A
#
# COMPACT_ATOMS: atom_id res chain seq x y z
N MET A 1 -20.58 23.36 4.28
CA MET A 1 -20.54 22.22 3.36
C MET A 1 -19.80 21.09 4.09
N ALA A 2 -20.51 20.11 4.63
CA ALA A 2 -19.87 19.01 5.33
C ALA A 2 -19.30 18.06 4.27
N THR A 3 -17.98 18.12 4.08
CA THR A 3 -17.23 17.19 3.25
C THR A 3 -17.52 15.78 3.76
N LYS A 4 -18.37 15.04 3.06
CA LYS A 4 -18.49 13.60 3.23
C LYS A 4 -17.11 13.04 2.88
N LYS A 5 -16.30 12.82 3.91
CA LYS A 5 -15.02 12.15 3.78
C LYS A 5 -15.34 10.75 3.26
N THR A 6 -15.21 10.57 1.95
CA THR A 6 -15.64 9.35 1.26
C THR A 6 -14.86 8.17 1.87
N ALA A 7 -15.44 6.98 1.99
CA ALA A 7 -14.76 5.81 2.57
C ALA A 7 -13.38 5.53 1.91
N ALA A 8 -13.24 5.92 0.63
CA ALA A 8 -11.98 5.91 -0.11
C ALA A 8 -10.88 6.78 0.53
N GLU A 9 -11.22 7.93 1.10
CA GLU A 9 -10.28 8.82 1.79
C GLU A 9 -9.76 8.21 3.09
N GLN A 10 -10.58 7.44 3.82
CA GLN A 10 -10.11 6.73 5.02
C GLN A 10 -9.14 5.60 4.65
N GLY A 11 -9.44 4.83 3.60
CA GLY A 11 -8.53 3.81 3.08
C GLY A 11 -7.21 4.41 2.60
N LEU A 12 -7.26 5.54 1.88
CA LEU A 12 -6.06 6.24 1.42
C LEU A 12 -5.20 6.77 2.58
N GLN A 13 -5.82 7.32 3.62
CA GLN A 13 -5.09 7.80 4.80
C GLN A 13 -4.35 6.67 5.52
N GLN A 14 -4.99 5.50 5.64
CA GLN A 14 -4.33 4.33 6.22
C GLN A 14 -3.15 3.87 5.35
N LYS A 15 -3.35 3.76 4.03
CA LYS A 15 -2.28 3.42 3.08
C LYS A 15 -1.09 4.37 3.18
N MET A 16 -1.34 5.67 3.25
CA MET A 16 -0.30 6.70 3.41
C MET A 16 0.42 6.58 4.75
N LYS A 17 -0.30 6.34 5.85
CA LYS A 17 0.30 6.10 7.17
C LYS A 17 1.23 4.88 7.15
N VAL A 18 0.77 3.79 6.52
CA VAL A 18 1.57 2.56 6.34
C VAL A 18 2.82 2.85 5.50
N LEU A 19 2.69 3.55 4.36
CA LEU A 19 3.83 3.92 3.53
C LEU A 19 4.85 4.76 4.31
N ALA A 20 4.41 5.71 5.12
CA ALA A 20 5.31 6.52 5.94
C ALA A 20 6.10 5.67 6.95
N LYS A 21 5.43 4.71 7.60
CA LYS A 21 6.08 3.77 8.53
C LYS A 21 7.09 2.86 7.82
N LEU A 22 6.70 2.32 6.66
CA LEU A 22 7.59 1.52 5.82
C LEU A 22 8.83 2.33 5.40
N PHE A 23 8.64 3.58 4.99
CA PHE A 23 9.72 4.47 4.59
C PHE A 23 10.70 4.76 5.73
N ASP A 24 10.19 5.00 6.94
CA ASP A 24 10.99 5.18 8.16
C ASP A 24 11.77 3.91 8.53
N ALA A 25 11.17 2.73 8.31
CA ALA A 25 11.80 1.43 8.47
C ALA A 25 12.88 1.12 7.41
N GLY A 26 13.05 1.97 6.38
CA GLY A 26 14.04 1.80 5.31
C GLY A 26 13.47 1.38 3.96
N CYS A 27 12.16 1.17 3.85
CA CYS A 27 11.51 0.69 2.63
C CYS A 27 11.22 1.82 1.66
N LYS A 28 12.19 2.10 0.78
CA LYS A 28 12.15 3.25 -0.14
C LYS A 28 11.89 2.86 -1.60
N THR A 29 11.96 1.58 -1.92
CA THR A 29 11.80 1.09 -3.29
C THR A 29 10.76 -0.03 -3.33
N GLU A 30 10.13 -0.21 -4.49
CA GLU A 30 9.23 -1.35 -4.73
C GLU A 30 9.92 -2.69 -4.47
N LYS A 31 11.23 -2.76 -4.74
CA LYS A 31 12.05 -3.94 -4.46
C LYS A 31 12.14 -4.24 -2.97
N ASP A 32 12.32 -3.20 -2.15
CA ASP A 32 12.35 -3.32 -0.70
C ASP A 32 10.97 -3.69 -0.13
N LEU A 33 9.92 -3.06 -0.67
CA LEU A 33 8.53 -3.39 -0.33
C LEU A 33 8.22 -4.86 -0.64
N LYS A 34 8.65 -5.38 -1.79
CA LYS A 34 8.50 -6.80 -2.15
C LYS A 34 9.38 -7.74 -1.31
N ALA A 35 10.57 -7.29 -0.92
CA ALA A 35 11.47 -8.04 -0.05
C ALA A 35 11.06 -8.00 1.44
N LEU A 36 10.07 -7.18 1.78
CA LEU A 36 9.58 -7.07 3.15
C LEU A 36 9.05 -8.42 3.62
N THR A 37 9.49 -8.83 4.79
CA THR A 37 9.07 -10.10 5.39
C THR A 37 8.24 -9.81 6.64
N LEU A 38 7.35 -10.73 7.01
CA LEU A 38 6.60 -10.65 8.28
C LEU A 38 7.45 -10.25 9.49
N PRO A 39 8.66 -10.82 9.74
CA PRO A 39 9.51 -10.39 10.86
C PRO A 39 9.98 -8.93 10.75
N THR A 40 10.14 -8.40 9.52
CA THR A 40 10.48 -6.99 9.29
C THR A 40 9.30 -6.09 9.59
N ILE A 41 8.09 -6.50 9.16
CA ILE A 41 6.84 -5.80 9.46
C ILE A 41 6.61 -5.72 10.97
N LEU A 42 6.77 -6.84 11.69
CA LEU A 42 6.61 -6.91 13.14
C LEU A 42 7.63 -6.07 13.92
N LYS A 43 8.78 -5.74 13.31
CA LYS A 43 9.77 -4.82 13.89
C LYS A 43 9.36 -3.35 13.80
N ILE A 44 8.41 -3.01 12.94
CA ILE A 44 7.94 -1.63 12.77
C ILE A 44 7.13 -1.25 14.02
N PRO A 45 7.58 -0.26 14.80
CA PRO A 45 6.84 0.20 15.97
C PRO A 45 5.48 0.76 15.55
N ASP A 46 4.46 0.57 16.39
CA ASP A 46 3.08 1.02 16.13
C ASP A 46 2.40 0.32 14.93
N VAL A 47 2.97 -0.73 14.32
CA VAL A 47 2.25 -1.45 13.25
C VAL A 47 1.04 -2.19 13.83
N THR A 48 -0.13 -1.94 13.28
CA THR A 48 -1.37 -2.60 13.70
C THR A 48 -1.73 -3.73 12.74
N VAL A 49 -2.57 -4.68 13.15
CA VAL A 49 -3.09 -5.74 12.27
C VAL A 49 -3.64 -5.20 10.94
N PRO A 50 -4.48 -4.14 10.91
CA PRO A 50 -4.94 -3.58 9.64
C PRO A 50 -3.83 -2.90 8.83
N ASP A 51 -2.78 -2.37 9.46
CA ASP A 51 -1.59 -1.90 8.73
C ASP A 51 -0.88 -3.07 8.04
N MET A 52 -0.73 -4.22 8.72
CA MET A 52 -0.12 -5.42 8.14
C MET A 52 -0.89 -5.92 6.92
N THR A 53 -2.22 -5.93 6.96
CA THR A 53 -3.05 -6.29 5.80
C THR A 53 -2.74 -5.38 4.60
N VAL A 54 -2.71 -4.06 4.83
CA VAL A 54 -2.39 -3.08 3.78
C VAL A 54 -0.98 -3.29 3.23
N ILE A 55 0.01 -3.58 4.09
CA ILE A 55 1.37 -3.92 3.64
C ILE A 55 1.33 -5.12 2.73
N THR A 56 0.64 -6.19 3.13
CA THR A 56 0.55 -7.43 2.34
C THR A 56 -0.13 -7.18 0.99
N GLU A 57 -1.20 -6.38 0.94
CA GLU A 57 -1.81 -5.94 -0.31
C GLU A 57 -0.83 -5.12 -1.16
N LEU A 58 -0.09 -4.17 -0.57
CA LEU A 58 0.92 -3.38 -1.28
C LEU A 58 1.98 -4.28 -1.92
N GLN A 59 2.42 -5.33 -1.23
CA GLN A 59 3.37 -6.31 -1.77
C GLN A 59 2.80 -7.05 -2.98
N GLU A 60 1.53 -7.44 -2.90
CA GLU A 60 0.84 -8.13 -3.99
C GLU A 60 0.65 -7.21 -5.21
N GLN A 61 0.32 -5.94 -4.98
CA GLN A 61 0.17 -4.93 -6.02
C GLN A 61 1.51 -4.58 -6.67
N VAL A 62 2.61 -4.49 -5.90
CA VAL A 62 3.97 -4.36 -6.44
C VAL A 62 4.33 -5.57 -7.28
N ALA A 63 4.00 -6.79 -6.83
CA ALA A 63 4.26 -8.01 -7.60
C ALA A 63 3.46 -8.06 -8.92
N LYS A 64 2.29 -7.41 -8.97
CA LYS A 64 1.42 -7.27 -10.14
C LYS A 64 1.73 -6.02 -10.99
N ASN A 65 2.71 -5.20 -10.61
CA ASN A 65 2.99 -3.90 -11.22
C ASN A 65 1.78 -2.92 -11.21
N ARG A 66 0.89 -3.05 -10.22
CA ARG A 66 -0.35 -2.26 -10.07
C ARG A 66 -0.39 -1.40 -8.80
N LEU A 67 0.76 -1.17 -8.17
CA LEU A 67 0.87 -0.34 -6.97
C LEU A 67 0.28 1.07 -7.16
N PHE A 68 0.54 1.68 -8.32
CA PHE A 68 0.02 3.02 -8.65
C PHE A 68 -1.50 3.04 -8.76
N SER A 69 -2.11 2.05 -9.43
CA SER A 69 -3.57 1.90 -9.50
C SER A 69 -4.18 1.70 -8.11
N TYR A 70 -3.55 0.87 -7.27
CA TYR A 70 -3.97 0.63 -5.89
C TYR A 70 -3.93 1.89 -5.00
N LEU A 71 -2.89 2.70 -5.11
CA LEU A 71 -2.73 3.94 -4.33
C LEU A 71 -3.57 5.09 -4.88
N GLY A 72 -3.75 5.17 -6.20
CA GLY A 72 -4.54 6.20 -6.86
C GLY A 72 -6.05 6.00 -6.79
N GLY A 73 -6.52 4.87 -6.24
CA GLY A 73 -7.95 4.54 -6.20
C GLY A 73 -8.56 4.29 -7.60
N GLY A 74 -7.72 4.14 -8.62
CA GLY A 74 -8.13 3.76 -9.96
C GLY A 74 -8.37 2.25 -9.98
N THR A 75 -9.56 1.85 -10.42
CA THR A 75 -9.76 0.52 -10.99
C THR A 75 -8.86 0.49 -12.23
N ASP A 76 -7.79 -0.28 -12.17
CA ASP A 76 -6.94 -0.54 -13.33
C ASP A 76 -7.83 -1.01 -14.47
N GLU A 77 -8.03 -0.17 -15.48
CA GLU A 77 -8.57 -0.62 -16.76
C GLU A 77 -7.61 -1.71 -17.23
N PRO A 78 -8.08 -2.94 -17.49
CA PRO A 78 -7.19 -4.02 -17.89
C PRO A 78 -6.45 -3.57 -19.14
N SER A 79 -5.14 -3.38 -19.03
CA SER A 79 -4.27 -3.22 -20.18
C SER A 79 -4.20 -4.57 -20.90
N ASP A 80 -5.28 -4.92 -21.59
CA ASP A 80 -5.24 -5.83 -22.73
C ASP A 80 -4.56 -5.06 -23.86
N THR A 81 -3.23 -5.02 -23.85
CA THR A 81 -2.49 -4.77 -25.07
C THR A 81 -2.24 -6.14 -25.69
N THR A 82 -3.28 -6.65 -26.33
CA THR A 82 -3.12 -7.60 -27.43
C THR A 82 -2.38 -6.86 -28.55
N GLU A 83 -1.14 -7.25 -28.83
CA GLU A 83 -0.48 -7.06 -30.14
C GLU A 83 -0.12 -8.43 -30.72
#